data_AF-A0A7X4BE10-F1
#
_entry.id   AF-A0A7X4BE10-F1
#
_cell.length_a   1.000
_cell.length_b   1.000
_cell.length_c   1.000
_cell.angle_alpha   90.00
_cell.angle_beta   90.00
_cell.angle_gamma   90.00
#
_symmetry.space_group_name_H-M   'P 1'
#
loop_
_entity.id
_entity.type
_entity.pdbx_description
1 polymer ?
#
loop_
_entity_poly.entity_id
_entity_poly.type
_entity_poly.pdbx_seq_one_letter_code
_entity_poly.pdbx_strand_id
1 'polypeptide(L)'
;MPNGGSDCCGTCWFNRANGGGSGSANHDHSIPSHCEIRDLAIEDPFYTYCANHPYRLRRKAPVPLGPVYVHVESFEKRDGVTEFRSERKPWKDAPDTEEIRSQLLSLLEDPSNLSDHYPFYGDDLLRVVVDELERLREERAIPILERIVNTLRTEGEAWDGVQDAIGRIRRAVQGSPHERQERPEL
;
A
#
# COMPACT_ATOMS: atom_id res chain seq x y z
N MET A 1 -12.41 0.52 -0.68
CA MET A 1 -11.55 1.51 -1.38
C MET A 1 -11.11 0.90 -2.71
N PRO A 2 -12.10 0.50 -3.50
CA PRO A 2 -12.84 1.38 -4.40
C PRO A 2 -14.07 1.98 -3.72
N ASN A 3 -14.04 3.27 -3.42
CA ASN A 3 -15.23 4.01 -2.98
C ASN A 3 -15.41 5.17 -3.97
N GLY A 4 -16.59 5.29 -4.59
CA GLY A 4 -16.95 6.51 -5.31
C GLY A 4 -17.08 7.66 -4.32
N GLY A 5 -16.13 8.59 -4.35
CA GLY A 5 -16.02 9.66 -3.36
C GLY A 5 -14.94 10.68 -3.73
N SER A 6 -14.72 11.69 -2.87
CA SER A 6 -13.69 12.73 -3.11
C SER A 6 -12.25 12.21 -3.03
N ASP A 7 -12.05 11.03 -2.43
CA ASP A 7 -10.79 10.29 -2.32
C ASP A 7 -10.63 9.32 -3.50
N CYS A 8 -10.46 9.82 -4.73
CA CYS A 8 -10.41 9.00 -5.94
C CYS A 8 -9.25 9.36 -6.87
N CYS A 9 -8.96 8.49 -7.84
CA CYS A 9 -7.86 8.72 -8.77
C CYS A 9 -8.02 9.99 -9.62
N GLY A 10 -9.25 10.46 -9.85
CA GLY A 10 -9.57 11.71 -10.54
C GLY A 10 -9.15 12.95 -9.76
N THR A 11 -8.93 12.85 -8.45
CA THR A 11 -8.48 13.96 -7.59
C THR A 11 -7.06 13.76 -7.06
N CYS A 12 -6.37 12.70 -7.49
CA CYS A 12 -5.01 12.38 -7.08
C CYS A 12 -3.95 13.19 -7.84
N TRP A 13 -2.92 13.71 -7.15
CA TRP A 13 -1.78 14.40 -7.79
C TRP A 13 -0.88 13.52 -8.68
N PHE A 14 -1.07 12.19 -8.67
CA PHE A 14 -0.33 11.26 -9.52
C PHE A 14 -1.12 10.85 -10.76
N ASN A 15 -2.36 11.34 -10.92
CA ASN A 15 -3.06 11.19 -12.18
C ASN A 15 -2.52 12.23 -13.16
N ARG A 16 -2.00 11.78 -14.30
CA ARG A 16 -1.50 12.63 -15.39
C ARG A 16 -2.50 13.71 -15.78
N ALA A 17 -3.79 13.37 -15.79
CA ALA A 17 -4.86 14.32 -16.10
C ALA A 17 -4.94 15.51 -15.13
N ASN A 18 -4.31 15.41 -13.96
CA ASN A 18 -4.31 16.46 -12.95
C ASN A 18 -3.06 17.36 -12.96
N GLY A 19 -2.10 17.11 -13.87
CA GLY A 19 -0.90 17.96 -14.02
C GLY A 19 -0.06 18.13 -12.74
N GLY A 20 -0.13 17.18 -11.81
CA GLY A 20 0.57 17.23 -10.53
C GLY A 20 -0.21 17.88 -9.37
N GLY A 21 -1.39 18.45 -9.61
CA GLY A 21 -2.29 19.02 -8.59
C GLY A 21 -3.27 17.99 -8.01
N SER A 22 -3.77 18.22 -6.80
CA SER A 22 -4.81 17.40 -6.17
C SER A 22 -6.17 18.10 -6.17
N GLY A 23 -7.26 17.34 -6.16
CA GLY A 23 -8.63 17.87 -6.18
C GLY A 23 -9.21 18.00 -7.58
N SER A 24 -10.54 18.12 -7.66
CA SER A 24 -11.31 18.01 -8.91
C SER A 24 -11.03 19.14 -9.90
N ALA A 25 -10.66 20.33 -9.41
CA ALA A 25 -10.41 21.50 -10.25
C ALA A 25 -9.23 21.32 -11.23
N ASN A 26 -8.34 20.36 -10.97
CA ASN A 26 -7.14 20.14 -11.78
C ASN A 26 -7.35 19.11 -12.89
N HIS A 27 -8.49 18.42 -12.93
CA HIS A 27 -8.71 17.31 -13.84
C HIS A 27 -9.02 17.76 -15.27
N ASP A 28 -8.06 17.57 -16.18
CA ASP A 28 -8.24 17.78 -17.62
C ASP A 28 -8.87 16.53 -18.26
N HIS A 29 -10.17 16.62 -18.55
CA HIS A 29 -10.94 15.55 -19.19
C HIS A 29 -10.48 15.20 -20.63
N SER A 30 -9.61 16.00 -21.24
CA SER A 30 -9.01 15.69 -22.55
C SER A 30 -7.80 14.75 -22.46
N ILE A 31 -7.22 14.60 -21.26
CA ILE A 31 -6.06 13.75 -21.01
C ILE A 31 -6.53 12.41 -20.42
N PRO A 32 -6.17 11.25 -21.02
CA PRO A 32 -6.49 9.95 -20.44
C PRO A 32 -5.94 9.81 -19.02
N SER A 33 -6.77 9.30 -18.10
CA SER A 33 -6.36 9.09 -16.72
C SER A 33 -5.29 8.01 -16.62
N HIS A 34 -4.18 8.36 -15.99
CA HIS A 34 -3.01 7.49 -15.88
C HIS A 34 -2.25 7.77 -14.59
N CYS A 35 -1.96 6.74 -13.79
CA CYS A 35 -1.16 6.86 -12.58
C CYS A 35 0.33 6.86 -12.91
N GLU A 36 1.01 7.98 -12.70
CA GLU A 36 2.42 8.16 -13.09
C GLU A 36 3.38 7.36 -12.21
N ILE A 37 3.13 7.23 -10.91
CA ILE A 37 4.03 6.50 -10.00
C ILE A 37 3.93 4.97 -10.14
N ARG A 38 2.86 4.47 -10.76
CA ARG A 38 2.63 3.02 -10.96
C ARG A 38 2.69 2.58 -12.41
N ASP A 39 2.86 3.54 -13.32
CA ASP A 39 2.74 3.34 -14.76
C ASP A 39 1.51 2.48 -15.10
N LEU A 40 0.33 3.03 -14.80
CA LEU A 40 -0.94 2.30 -14.86
C LEU A 40 -2.05 3.17 -15.46
N ALA A 41 -2.65 2.69 -16.54
CA ALA A 41 -3.89 3.26 -17.06
C ALA A 41 -5.02 3.11 -16.03
N ILE A 42 -5.72 4.20 -15.73
CA ILE A 42 -6.81 4.21 -14.75
C ILE A 42 -8.12 4.01 -15.52
N GLU A 43 -8.78 2.87 -15.31
CA GLU A 43 -10.02 2.53 -16.01
C GLU A 43 -11.16 3.47 -15.63
N ASP A 44 -11.33 3.75 -14.33
CA ASP A 44 -12.32 4.69 -13.85
C ASP A 44 -11.70 5.64 -12.80
N PRO A 45 -11.50 6.94 -13.12
CA PRO A 45 -10.90 7.89 -12.21
C PRO A 45 -11.74 8.15 -10.95
N PHE A 46 -13.04 7.80 -10.93
CA PHE A 46 -13.89 8.02 -9.77
C PHE A 46 -13.69 7.00 -8.65
N TYR A 47 -12.78 6.03 -8.83
CA TYR A 47 -12.43 5.05 -7.81
C TYR A 47 -11.07 5.31 -7.14
N THR A 48 -10.96 4.91 -5.87
CA THR A 48 -9.69 4.76 -5.16
C THR A 48 -9.12 3.37 -5.39
N TYR A 49 -7.89 3.25 -5.89
CA TYR A 49 -7.27 1.95 -6.09
C TYR A 49 -6.11 1.64 -5.13
N CYS A 50 -5.52 2.65 -4.47
CA CYS A 50 -4.33 2.47 -3.62
C CYS A 50 -4.27 3.48 -2.47
N ALA A 51 -3.25 3.37 -1.62
CA ALA A 51 -3.05 4.20 -0.44
C ALA A 51 -2.42 5.58 -0.70
N ASN A 52 -1.93 5.85 -1.92
CA ASN A 52 -1.17 7.07 -2.24
C ASN A 52 -2.00 8.35 -2.43
N HIS A 53 -3.31 8.29 -2.24
CA HIS A 53 -4.14 9.46 -2.48
C HIS A 53 -3.89 10.57 -1.44
N PRO A 54 -3.86 11.87 -1.84
CA PRO A 54 -3.63 13.03 -0.97
C PRO A 54 -4.45 13.07 0.32
N TYR A 55 -5.67 12.54 0.27
CA TYR A 55 -6.57 12.50 1.42
C TYR A 55 -6.03 11.61 2.55
N ARG A 56 -5.32 10.53 2.17
CA ARG A 56 -4.70 9.57 3.09
C ARG A 56 -3.30 10.01 3.41
N LEU A 57 -2.49 10.21 2.37
CA LEU A 57 -1.10 10.60 2.47
C LEU A 57 -0.97 12.08 2.10
N ARG A 58 -1.04 12.98 3.09
CA ARG A 58 -1.07 14.44 2.85
C ARG A 58 0.23 15.00 2.28
N ARG A 59 1.35 14.30 2.50
CA ARG A 59 2.65 14.62 1.90
C ARG A 59 2.81 13.85 0.60
N LYS A 60 3.13 14.53 -0.49
CA LYS A 60 3.32 13.87 -1.80
C LYS A 60 4.55 12.96 -1.75
N ALA A 61 4.36 11.66 -1.53
CA ALA A 61 5.41 10.66 -1.61
C ALA A 61 5.32 9.90 -2.95
N PRO A 62 6.32 10.00 -3.84
CA PRO A 62 6.31 9.36 -5.15
C PRO A 62 6.54 7.83 -5.10
N VAL A 63 6.33 7.22 -3.93
CA VAL A 63 6.55 5.79 -3.65
C VAL A 63 5.23 5.06 -3.85
N PRO A 64 5.16 4.00 -4.67
CA PRO A 64 3.97 3.15 -4.71
C PRO A 64 3.75 2.43 -3.37
N LEU A 65 2.83 2.93 -2.55
CA LEU A 65 2.47 2.32 -1.27
C LEU A 65 1.47 1.20 -1.49
N GLY A 66 1.95 -0.04 -1.33
CA GLY A 66 1.15 -1.25 -1.44
C GLY A 66 0.56 -1.50 -2.84
N PRO A 67 -0.16 -2.63 -2.98
CA PRO A 67 -0.77 -3.01 -4.24
C PRO A 67 -1.93 -2.10 -4.64
N VAL A 68 -2.28 -2.18 -5.91
CA VAL A 68 -3.48 -1.62 -6.51
C VAL A 68 -4.59 -2.65 -6.38
N TYR A 69 -5.77 -2.24 -5.92
CA TYR A 69 -6.93 -3.10 -5.78
C TYR A 69 -8.06 -2.66 -6.69
N VAL A 70 -8.76 -3.62 -7.29
CA VAL A 70 -10.02 -3.39 -8.03
C VAL A 70 -11.22 -3.90 -7.23
N HIS A 71 -12.40 -3.39 -7.57
CA HIS A 71 -13.64 -3.96 -7.07
C HIS A 71 -14.07 -5.10 -7.96
N VAL A 72 -14.44 -6.23 -7.36
CA VAL A 72 -15.10 -7.31 -8.09
C VAL A 72 -16.44 -7.55 -7.42
N GLU A 73 -17.50 -7.30 -8.19
CA GLU A 73 -18.86 -7.61 -7.84
C GLU A 73 -19.27 -8.94 -8.47
N SER A 74 -19.91 -9.79 -7.69
CA SER A 74 -20.36 -11.11 -8.13
C SER A 74 -21.70 -11.46 -7.49
N PHE A 75 -22.46 -12.29 -8.19
CA PHE A 75 -23.74 -12.80 -7.71
C PHE A 75 -23.63 -14.31 -7.60
N GLU A 76 -23.63 -14.83 -6.37
CA GLU A 76 -23.62 -16.26 -6.11
C GLU A 76 -25.03 -16.73 -5.79
N LYS A 77 -25.50 -17.80 -6.42
CA LYS A 77 -26.78 -18.42 -6.06
C LYS A 77 -26.53 -19.58 -5.08
N ARG A 78 -27.02 -19.47 -3.85
CA ARG A 78 -26.98 -20.53 -2.83
C ARG A 78 -28.39 -20.80 -2.33
N ASP A 79 -28.79 -22.08 -2.31
CA ASP A 79 -30.11 -22.53 -1.84
C ASP A 79 -31.31 -21.77 -2.45
N GLY A 80 -31.20 -21.40 -3.72
CA GLY A 80 -32.25 -20.66 -4.43
C GLY A 80 -32.23 -19.14 -4.21
N VAL A 81 -31.39 -18.62 -3.32
CA VAL A 81 -31.20 -17.19 -3.04
C VAL A 81 -29.99 -16.66 -3.81
N THR A 82 -30.13 -15.51 -4.45
CA THR A 82 -29.01 -14.79 -5.07
C THR A 82 -28.38 -13.87 -4.03
N GLU A 83 -27.15 -14.18 -3.63
CA GLU A 83 -26.31 -13.34 -2.77
C GLU A 83 -25.46 -12.42 -3.63
N PHE A 84 -25.53 -11.11 -3.35
CA PHE A 84 -24.54 -10.16 -3.85
C PHE A 84 -23.27 -10.23 -3.00
N ARG A 85 -22.13 -10.42 -3.67
CA ARG A 85 -20.81 -10.40 -3.06
C ARG A 85 -19.97 -9.32 -3.72
N SER A 86 -19.32 -8.55 -2.88
CA SER A 86 -18.51 -7.42 -3.27
C SER A 86 -17.16 -7.58 -2.55
N GLU A 87 -16.11 -7.81 -3.33
CA GLU A 87 -14.78 -8.09 -2.83
C GLU A 87 -13.72 -7.19 -3.47
N ARG A 88 -12.57 -7.09 -2.80
CA ARG A 88 -11.39 -6.39 -3.33
C ARG A 88 -10.39 -7.42 -3.75
N LYS A 89 -9.94 -7.34 -5.00
CA LYS A 89 -8.85 -8.18 -5.50
C LYS A 89 -7.64 -7.34 -5.83
N PRO A 90 -6.42 -7.78 -5.48
CA PRO A 90 -5.21 -7.20 -6.01
C PRO A 90 -5.27 -7.21 -7.54
N TRP A 91 -5.02 -6.07 -8.15
CA TRP A 91 -4.95 -5.89 -9.60
C TRP A 91 -3.50 -5.83 -10.06
N LYS A 92 -2.67 -5.06 -9.35
CA LYS A 92 -1.24 -4.91 -9.64
C LYS A 92 -0.49 -4.78 -8.32
N ASP A 93 0.56 -5.57 -8.13
CA ASP A 93 1.45 -5.42 -6.98
C ASP A 93 2.24 -4.10 -7.04
N ALA A 94 2.68 -3.62 -5.88
CA ALA A 94 3.70 -2.58 -5.86
C ALA A 94 5.01 -3.13 -6.45
N PRO A 95 5.77 -2.32 -7.22
CA PRO A 95 7.01 -2.79 -7.82
C PRO A 95 8.03 -3.18 -6.75
N ASP A 96 8.66 -4.35 -6.92
CA ASP A 96 9.75 -4.81 -6.07
C ASP A 96 11.08 -4.27 -6.61
N THR A 97 11.49 -3.11 -6.10
CA THR A 97 12.75 -2.46 -6.46
C THR A 97 13.47 -2.01 -5.19
N GLU A 98 14.80 -1.92 -5.22
CA GLU A 98 15.58 -1.49 -4.07
C GLU A 98 15.24 -0.05 -3.66
N GLU A 99 14.93 0.80 -4.64
CA GLU A 99 14.47 2.18 -4.41
C GLU A 99 13.18 2.20 -3.60
N ILE A 100 12.20 1.36 -3.95
CA ILE A 100 10.92 1.26 -3.21
C ILE A 100 11.15 0.67 -1.82
N ARG A 101 11.93 -0.40 -1.70
CA ARG A 101 12.29 -0.99 -0.40
C ARG A 101 12.92 0.03 0.54
N SER A 102 13.93 0.76 0.06
CA SER A 102 14.61 1.81 0.82
C SER A 102 13.66 2.94 1.23
N GLN A 103 12.76 3.35 0.35
CA GLN A 103 11.77 4.38 0.67
C GLN A 103 10.73 3.90 1.70
N LEU A 104 10.26 2.65 1.60
CA LEU A 104 9.35 2.06 2.59
C LEU A 104 10.02 1.94 3.97
N LEU A 105 11.29 1.55 4.02
CA LEU A 105 12.08 1.52 5.25
C LEU A 105 12.20 2.93 5.85
N SER A 106 12.48 3.94 5.04
CA SER A 106 12.54 5.34 5.51
C SER A 106 11.20 5.83 6.08
N LEU A 107 10.08 5.47 5.46
CA LEU A 107 8.74 5.79 5.97
C LEU A 107 8.43 5.06 7.29
N LEU A 108 8.96 3.85 7.46
CA LEU A 108 8.84 3.09 8.69
C LEU A 108 9.72 3.65 9.82
N GLU A 109 10.92 4.16 9.49
CA GLU A 109 11.83 4.78 10.47
C GLU A 109 11.31 6.12 10.99
N ASP A 110 10.63 6.88 10.15
CA ASP A 110 10.00 8.15 10.52
C ASP A 110 8.52 8.20 10.07
N PRO A 111 7.61 7.59 10.85
CA PRO A 111 6.18 7.56 10.54
C PRO A 111 5.52 8.94 10.48
N SER A 112 6.16 9.99 11.02
CA SER A 112 5.67 11.37 10.90
C SER A 112 5.64 11.87 9.44
N ASN A 113 6.33 11.17 8.53
CA ASN A 113 6.25 11.43 7.09
C ASN A 113 4.99 10.87 6.42
N LEU A 114 4.30 9.92 7.08
CA LEU A 114 3.05 9.37 6.58
C LEU A 114 1.84 10.20 7.03
N SER A 115 1.88 10.72 8.26
CA SER A 115 0.75 11.39 8.88
C SER A 115 1.20 12.52 9.78
N ASP A 116 0.47 13.64 9.73
CA ASP A 116 0.64 14.76 10.67
C ASP A 116 -0.17 14.53 11.97
N HIS A 117 -0.85 13.39 12.11
CA HIS A 117 -1.72 13.06 13.25
C HIS A 117 -1.05 12.08 14.23
N TYR A 118 -1.02 12.44 15.51
CA TYR A 118 -0.63 11.55 16.62
C TYR A 118 -1.87 10.80 17.15
N PRO A 119 -1.76 9.50 17.52
CA PRO A 119 -0.57 8.65 17.44
C PRO A 119 -0.31 8.14 16.02
N PHE A 120 0.93 8.27 15.56
CA PHE A 120 1.35 7.91 14.19
C PHE A 120 1.22 6.41 13.89
N TYR A 121 1.25 5.58 14.93
CA TYR A 121 1.29 4.13 14.84
C TYR A 121 -0.09 3.47 14.69
N GLY A 122 -1.18 4.24 14.85
CA GLY A 122 -2.54 3.81 14.57
C GLY A 122 -2.98 4.06 13.12
N ASP A 123 -2.13 4.68 12.30
CA ASP A 123 -2.48 5.10 10.95
C ASP A 123 -2.55 3.92 9.98
N ASP A 124 -3.64 3.86 9.20
CA ASP A 124 -3.84 2.86 8.15
C ASP A 124 -2.70 2.85 7.13
N LEU A 125 -2.01 3.97 6.92
CA LEU A 125 -0.85 4.06 6.03
C LEU A 125 0.36 3.29 6.56
N LEU A 126 0.63 3.36 7.87
CA LEU A 126 1.75 2.63 8.45
C LEU A 126 1.51 1.12 8.34
N ARG A 127 0.25 0.68 8.51
CA ARG A 127 -0.15 -0.71 8.24
C ARG A 127 0.14 -1.13 6.81
N VAL A 128 -0.21 -0.29 5.83
CA VAL A 128 0.10 -0.56 4.41
C VAL A 128 1.62 -0.69 4.18
N VAL A 129 2.43 0.16 4.81
CA VAL A 129 3.90 0.07 4.72
C VAL A 129 4.41 -1.25 5.33
N VAL A 130 3.91 -1.64 6.49
CA VAL A 130 4.32 -2.90 7.16
C VAL A 130 3.88 -4.13 6.36
N ASP A 131 2.63 -4.15 5.88
CA ASP A 131 2.11 -5.24 5.05
C ASP A 131 2.92 -5.39 3.75
N GLU A 132 3.32 -4.27 3.15
CA GLU A 132 4.14 -4.26 1.94
C GLU A 132 5.57 -4.75 2.22
N LEU A 133 6.22 -4.29 3.29
CA LEU A 133 7.54 -4.78 3.70
C LEU A 133 7.51 -6.27 4.05
N GLU A 134 6.41 -6.76 4.62
CA GLU A 134 6.18 -8.18 4.85
C GLU A 134 6.08 -8.96 3.54
N ARG A 135 5.25 -8.49 2.60
CA ARG A 135 5.08 -9.10 1.27
C ARG A 135 6.42 -9.19 0.54
N LEU A 136 7.24 -8.14 0.66
CA LEU A 136 8.59 -8.04 0.10
C LEU A 136 9.65 -8.84 0.88
N ARG A 137 9.29 -9.45 2.02
CA ARG A 137 10.18 -10.19 2.92
C ARG A 137 11.41 -9.37 3.33
N GLU A 138 11.21 -8.08 3.58
CA GLU A 138 12.30 -7.13 3.82
C GLU A 138 12.86 -7.28 5.24
N GLU A 139 13.97 -8.01 5.37
CA GLU A 139 14.61 -8.32 6.66
C GLU A 139 15.08 -7.06 7.39
N ARG A 140 15.50 -6.01 6.66
CA ARG A 140 15.95 -4.74 7.24
C ARG A 140 14.83 -4.04 8.05
N ALA A 141 13.57 -4.38 7.80
CA ALA A 141 12.44 -3.83 8.54
C ALA A 141 12.38 -4.34 9.99
N ILE A 142 12.87 -5.57 10.27
CA ILE A 142 12.76 -6.22 11.59
C ILE A 142 13.28 -5.33 12.73
N PRO A 143 14.54 -4.83 12.71
CA PRO A 143 15.05 -4.01 13.81
C PRO A 143 14.25 -2.71 13.99
N ILE A 144 13.68 -2.15 12.92
CA ILE A 144 12.84 -0.95 12.99
C ILE A 144 11.51 -1.28 13.67
N LEU A 145 10.84 -2.36 13.25
CA LEU A 145 9.58 -2.84 13.82
C LEU A 145 9.74 -3.19 15.31
N GLU A 146 10.87 -3.78 15.71
CA GLU A 146 11.17 -4.07 17.12
C GLU A 146 11.29 -2.80 17.96
N ARG A 147 11.92 -1.73 17.43
CA ARG A 147 11.95 -0.42 18.09
C ARG A 147 10.55 0.14 18.27
N ILE A 148 9.72 0.10 17.22
CA ILE A 148 8.32 0.57 17.26
C ILE A 148 7.53 -0.18 18.33
N VAL A 149 7.60 -1.51 18.37
CA VAL A 149 6.91 -2.32 19.39
C VAL A 149 7.33 -1.94 20.80
N ASN A 150 8.61 -1.67 21.01
CA ASN A 150 9.11 -1.25 22.33
C ASN A 150 8.60 0.14 22.71
N THR A 151 8.60 1.10 21.79
CA THR A 151 8.04 2.44 21.99
C THR A 151 6.55 2.37 22.35
N LEU A 152 5.74 1.65 21.58
CA LEU A 152 4.32 1.47 21.84
C LEU A 152 4.07 0.88 23.23
N ARG A 153 4.83 -0.15 23.59
CA ARG A 153 4.73 -0.77 24.92
C ARG A 153 5.06 0.22 26.05
N THR A 154 6.06 1.09 25.86
CA THR A 154 6.40 2.11 26.87
C THR A 154 5.33 3.19 26.98
N GLU A 155 4.60 3.47 25.91
CA GLU A 155 3.52 4.46 25.86
C GLU A 155 2.17 3.87 26.31
N GLY A 156 2.10 2.56 26.58
CA GLY A 156 0.87 1.87 26.96
C GLY A 156 -0.07 1.59 25.78
N GLU A 157 0.44 1.70 24.55
CA GLU A 157 -0.25 1.38 23.32
C GLU A 157 0.11 -0.04 22.84
N ALA A 158 -0.79 -0.66 22.07
CA ALA A 158 -0.56 -1.97 21.48
C ALA A 158 -0.97 -1.98 20.01
N TRP A 159 -0.07 -2.47 19.15
CA TRP A 159 -0.37 -2.80 17.76
C TRP A 159 0.02 -4.26 17.51
N ASP A 160 -0.92 -5.17 17.81
CA ASP A 160 -0.72 -6.62 17.72
C ASP A 160 -0.22 -7.07 16.34
N GLY A 161 -0.65 -6.36 15.28
CA GLY A 161 -0.24 -6.62 13.90
C GLY A 161 1.28 -6.50 13.64
N VAL A 162 2.03 -5.70 14.40
CA VAL A 162 3.48 -5.54 14.18
C VAL A 162 4.26 -6.77 14.64
N GLN A 163 3.89 -7.33 15.80
CA GLN A 163 4.55 -8.52 16.32
C GLN A 163 4.35 -9.71 15.37
N ASP A 164 3.13 -9.85 14.85
CA ASP A 164 2.84 -10.87 13.87
C ASP A 164 3.61 -10.65 12.56
N ALA A 165 3.72 -9.40 12.08
CA ALA A 165 4.49 -9.05 10.89
C ALA A 165 5.98 -9.40 11.06
N ILE A 166 6.60 -9.06 12.19
CA ILE A 166 7.98 -9.48 12.52
C ILE A 166 8.11 -11.00 12.43
N GLY A 167 7.15 -11.74 13.02
CA GLY A 167 7.13 -13.20 12.98
C GLY A 167 7.01 -13.76 11.56
N ARG A 168 6.16 -13.16 10.73
CA ARG A 168 5.95 -13.56 9.32
C ARG A 168 7.19 -13.27 8.47
N ILE A 169 7.82 -12.10 8.60
CA ILE A 169 9.07 -11.76 7.91
C ILE A 169 10.18 -12.75 8.30
N ARG A 170 10.40 -12.99 9.59
CA ARG A 170 11.41 -13.95 10.08
C ARG A 170 11.22 -15.34 9.50
N ARG A 171 9.99 -15.85 9.52
CA ARG A 171 9.67 -17.17 8.93
C ARG A 171 9.90 -17.18 7.42
N ALA A 172 9.57 -16.11 6.72
CA ALA A 172 9.74 -16.02 5.27
C ALA A 172 11.23 -15.99 4.86
N VAL A 173 12.09 -15.33 5.66
CA VAL A 173 13.54 -15.32 5.47
C VAL A 173 14.16 -16.68 5.80
N GLN A 174 13.77 -17.30 6.91
CA GLN A 174 14.31 -18.60 7.35
C GLN A 174 13.81 -19.78 6.50
N GLY A 175 12.64 -19.63 5.86
CA GLY A 175 11.97 -20.65 5.04
C GLY A 175 12.50 -20.78 3.60
N SER A 176 13.58 -20.09 3.21
CA SER A 176 14.17 -20.23 1.86
C SER A 176 15.57 -20.87 1.87
N PRO A 177 15.69 -22.20 1.92
CA PRO A 177 16.94 -22.91 1.60
C PRO A 177 17.10 -23.28 0.12
N HIS A 178 16.07 -23.15 -0.73
CA HIS A 178 16.01 -23.93 -1.99
C HIS A 178 16.24 -23.21 -3.33
N GLU A 179 16.48 -21.89 -3.36
CA GLU A 179 16.69 -21.15 -4.63
C GLU A 179 18.15 -20.72 -4.88
N ARG A 180 19.12 -21.31 -4.16
CA ARG A 180 20.56 -21.02 -4.35
C ARG A 180 21.31 -22.01 -5.25
N GLN A 181 20.62 -22.93 -5.91
CA GLN A 181 21.21 -23.88 -6.85
C GLN A 181 20.54 -23.76 -8.22
N GLU A 182 20.95 -22.77 -9.01
CA GLU A 182 20.89 -22.84 -10.48
C GLU A 182 21.75 -21.72 -11.08
N ARG A 183 23.06 -21.85 -10.87
CA ARG A 183 24.06 -21.35 -11.81
C ARG A 183 24.68 -22.57 -12.46
N PRO A 184 24.34 -22.92 -13.71
CA PRO A 184 25.22 -23.76 -14.48
C PRO A 184 26.46 -22.92 -14.81
N GLU A 185 27.60 -23.29 -14.23
CA GLU A 185 28.89 -22.98 -14.83
C GLU A 185 28.95 -23.69 -16.17
N LEU A 186 28.81 -22.95 -17.26
CA LEU A 186 29.43 -23.23 -18.57
C LEU A 186 29.68 -21.91 -19.30
#